data_AF-A0A967LQ67-F1
#
_entry.id   AF-A0A967LQ67-F1
#
_cell.length_a   1.000
_cell.length_b   1.000
_cell.length_c   1.000
_cell.angle_alpha   90.00
_cell.angle_beta   90.00
_cell.angle_gamma   90.00
#
_symmetry.space_group_name_H-M   'P 1'
#
loop_
_entity.id
_entity.type
_entity.pdbx_description
1 polymer ?
#
loop_
_entity_poly.entity_id
_entity_poly.type
_entity_poly.pdbx_seq_one_letter_code
_entity_poly.pdbx_strand_id
1 'polypeptide(L)'
;MSSRSPRRQYLQWVEDRIEDYKASLTRDELLSLADQAVTDLFETEDGQYPLTEILLRDAVDALIFQRLGLPGYRRWLRTCQSDTPPRPPEGTQGDENEGLQAS
;
A
#
# COMPACT_ATOMS: atom_id res chain seq x y z
N MET A 1 -22.68 -5.78 1.19
CA MET A 1 -21.44 -5.49 0.45
C MET A 1 -20.37 -6.42 1.01
N SER A 2 -19.93 -7.42 0.25
CA SER A 2 -18.96 -8.40 0.75
C SER A 2 -17.64 -7.71 1.07
N SER A 3 -17.29 -7.64 2.35
CA SER A 3 -16.02 -7.11 2.85
C SER A 3 -14.90 -7.94 2.21
N ARG A 4 -14.18 -7.37 1.23
CA ARG A 4 -13.01 -8.02 0.64
C ARG A 4 -12.05 -8.40 1.77
N SER A 5 -11.45 -9.59 1.72
CA SER A 5 -10.49 -10.00 2.74
C SER A 5 -9.37 -8.94 2.85
N PRO A 6 -8.85 -8.64 4.06
CA PRO A 6 -7.79 -7.64 4.25
C PRO A 6 -6.58 -7.90 3.36
N ARG A 7 -6.28 -9.17 3.09
CA ARG A 7 -5.23 -9.58 2.14
C ARG A 7 -5.50 -9.10 0.72
N ARG A 8 -6.73 -9.22 0.22
CA ARG A 8 -7.11 -8.76 -1.12
C ARG A 8 -7.06 -7.23 -1.21
N GLN A 9 -7.44 -6.54 -0.15
CA GLN A 9 -7.34 -5.07 -0.08
C GLN A 9 -5.88 -4.61 -0.12
N TYR A 10 -5.00 -5.28 0.62
CA TYR A 10 -3.56 -5.02 0.58
C TYR A 10 -2.97 -5.23 -0.83
N LEU A 11 -3.30 -6.34 -1.48
CA LEU A 11 -2.77 -6.62 -2.82
C LEU A 11 -3.23 -5.58 -3.85
N GLN A 12 -4.52 -5.21 -3.83
CA GLN A 12 -5.03 -4.14 -4.69
C GLN A 12 -4.32 -2.81 -4.40
N TRP A 13 -4.15 -2.48 -3.11
CA TRP A 13 -3.48 -1.24 -2.72
C TRP A 13 -2.02 -1.20 -3.20
N VAL A 14 -1.29 -2.32 -3.15
CA VAL A 14 0.07 -2.40 -3.70
C VAL A 14 0.05 -2.23 -5.22
N GLU A 15 -0.83 -2.94 -5.92
CA GLU A 15 -0.98 -2.86 -7.37
C GLU A 15 -1.28 -1.42 -7.82
N ASP A 16 -2.27 -0.77 -7.20
CA ASP A 16 -2.63 0.62 -7.50
C ASP A 16 -1.42 1.56 -7.33
N ARG A 17 -0.63 1.39 -6.26
CA ARG A 17 0.57 2.23 -6.01
C ARG A 17 1.67 2.02 -7.04
N ILE A 18 1.86 0.78 -7.50
CA ILE A 18 2.85 0.45 -8.52
C ILE A 18 2.40 1.00 -9.87
N GLU A 19 1.13 0.84 -10.24
CA GLU A 19 0.59 1.34 -11.51
C GLU A 19 0.56 2.87 -11.56
N ASP A 20 0.21 3.54 -10.46
CA ASP A 20 0.30 5.01 -10.34
C ASP A 20 1.74 5.49 -10.56
N TYR A 21 2.73 4.78 -9.99
CA TYR A 21 4.13 5.12 -10.18
C TYR A 21 4.56 4.91 -11.64
N LYS A 22 4.22 3.79 -12.26
CA LYS A 22 4.50 3.54 -13.70
C LYS A 22 3.88 4.61 -14.59
N ALA A 23 2.64 5.03 -14.31
CA ALA A 23 1.93 6.07 -15.06
C ALA A 23 2.59 7.45 -14.93
N SER A 24 3.36 7.68 -13.85
CA SER A 24 4.13 8.91 -13.65
C SER A 24 5.47 8.94 -14.39
N LEU A 25 5.96 7.79 -14.86
CA LEU A 25 7.25 7.68 -15.55
C LEU A 25 7.12 8.01 -17.04
N THR A 26 8.15 8.64 -17.58
CA THR A 26 8.37 8.67 -19.02
C THR A 26 8.71 7.28 -19.54
N ARG A 27 8.59 7.09 -20.86
CA ARG A 27 8.95 5.84 -21.51
C ARG A 27 10.41 5.45 -21.25
N ASP A 28 11.32 6.41 -21.31
CA ASP A 28 12.75 6.15 -21.15
C ASP A 28 13.10 5.74 -19.71
N GLU A 29 12.43 6.34 -18.72
CA GLU A 29 12.56 5.94 -17.31
C GLU A 29 12.02 4.53 -17.06
N LEU A 30 10.89 4.18 -17.70
CA LEU A 30 10.32 2.83 -17.59
C LEU A 30 11.25 1.79 -18.26
N LEU A 31 11.82 2.10 -19.42
CA LEU A 31 12.80 1.23 -20.08
C LEU A 31 14.07 1.07 -19.24
N SER A 32 14.58 2.16 -18.66
CA SER A 32 15.75 2.09 -17.77
C SER A 32 15.49 1.23 -16.53
N LEU A 33 14.26 1.27 -16.01
CA LEU A 33 13.85 0.44 -14.88
C LEU A 33 13.73 -1.05 -15.29
N ALA A 34 13.24 -1.32 -16.49
CA ALA A 34 13.23 -2.68 -17.05
C ALA A 34 14.65 -3.21 -17.27
N ASP A 35 15.57 -2.40 -17.79
CA ASP A 35 16.97 -2.76 -17.96
C ASP A 35 17.63 -3.12 -16.62
N GLN A 36 17.36 -2.33 -15.56
CA GLN A 36 17.83 -2.66 -14.22
C GLN A 36 17.24 -3.98 -13.71
N ALA A 37 15.93 -4.20 -13.90
CA ALA A 37 15.28 -5.44 -13.49
C ALA A 37 15.88 -6.66 -14.20
N VAL A 38 16.24 -6.51 -15.47
CA VAL A 38 16.95 -7.51 -16.26
C VAL A 38 18.32 -7.79 -15.64
N THR A 39 19.12 -6.76 -15.37
CA THR A 39 20.44 -6.90 -14.74
C THR A 39 20.34 -7.66 -13.41
N ASP A 40 19.47 -7.22 -12.51
CA ASP A 40 19.33 -7.82 -11.18
C ASP A 40 18.92 -9.31 -11.27
N LEU A 41 18.00 -9.63 -12.19
CA LEU A 41 17.54 -11.00 -12.39
C LEU A 41 18.65 -11.93 -12.91
N PHE A 42 19.53 -11.41 -13.78
CA PHE A 42 20.68 -12.15 -14.29
C PHE A 42 21.84 -12.26 -13.28
N GLU A 43 21.92 -11.36 -12.28
CA GLU A 43 22.94 -11.39 -11.23
C GLU A 43 22.61 -12.35 -10.07
N THR A 44 21.33 -12.72 -9.86
CA THR A 44 20.84 -13.53 -8.73
C THR A 44 21.00 -15.08 -8.82
N GLU A 45 21.98 -15.61 -9.58
CA GLU A 45 22.44 -17.03 -9.61
C GLU A 45 21.88 -18.03 -10.68
N ASP A 46 22.76 -18.99 -11.04
CA ASP A 46 22.59 -20.28 -11.72
C ASP A 46 22.11 -20.35 -13.18
N GLY A 47 22.36 -19.30 -13.96
CA GLY A 47 22.67 -19.44 -15.39
C GLY A 47 21.54 -19.89 -16.33
N GLN A 48 20.31 -20.10 -15.87
CA GLN A 48 19.21 -20.49 -16.77
C GLN A 48 17.81 -20.22 -16.21
N TYR A 49 17.40 -18.95 -16.21
CA TYR A 49 15.99 -18.59 -16.28
C TYR A 49 15.69 -18.11 -17.69
N PRO A 50 14.81 -18.78 -18.47
CA PRO A 50 14.29 -18.17 -19.68
C PRO A 50 13.53 -16.92 -19.24
N LEU A 51 14.03 -15.73 -19.63
CA LEU A 51 13.37 -14.46 -19.38
C LEU A 51 11.99 -14.54 -20.03
N THR A 52 10.94 -14.68 -19.22
CA THR A 52 9.56 -14.56 -19.71
C THR A 52 9.07 -13.16 -19.41
N GLU A 53 8.17 -12.63 -20.25
CA GLU A 53 7.53 -11.33 -20.05
C GLU A 53 6.92 -11.19 -18.64
N ILE A 54 6.39 -12.29 -18.09
CA ILE A 54 5.83 -12.33 -16.73
C ILE A 54 6.92 -12.11 -15.67
N LEU A 55 8.09 -12.75 -15.81
CA LEU A 55 9.20 -12.58 -14.86
C LEU A 55 9.76 -11.16 -14.90
N LEU A 56 9.87 -10.55 -16.08
CA LEU A 56 10.33 -9.16 -16.20
C LEU A 56 9.33 -8.20 -15.54
N ARG A 57 8.04 -8.39 -15.77
CA ARG A 57 6.98 -7.60 -15.12
C ARG A 57 7.09 -7.70 -13.59
N ASP A 58 7.19 -8.91 -13.06
CA ASP A 58 7.28 -9.15 -11.61
C ASP A 58 8.56 -8.54 -11.02
N ALA A 59 9.68 -8.62 -11.73
CA ALA A 59 10.95 -8.02 -11.32
C ALA A 59 10.88 -6.48 -11.29
N VAL A 60 10.27 -5.88 -12.31
CA VAL A 60 9.97 -4.43 -12.37
C VAL A 60 9.08 -4.01 -11.20
N ASP A 61 8.01 -4.76 -10.93
CA ASP A 61 7.09 -4.47 -9.83
C ASP A 61 7.78 -4.58 -8.46
N ALA A 62 8.67 -5.56 -8.29
CA ALA A 62 9.49 -5.70 -7.09
C ALA A 62 10.45 -4.51 -6.88
N LEU A 63 11.10 -4.02 -7.94
CA LEU A 63 11.93 -2.83 -7.87
C LEU A 63 11.12 -1.58 -7.49
N ILE A 64 9.95 -1.39 -8.09
CA ILE A 64 9.07 -0.26 -7.77
C ILE A 64 8.59 -0.35 -6.32
N PHE A 65 8.21 -1.55 -5.86
CA PHE A 65 7.81 -1.79 -4.47
C PHE A 65 8.90 -1.35 -3.49
N GLN A 66 10.17 -1.71 -3.79
CA GLN A 66 11.32 -1.31 -2.99
C GLN A 66 11.56 0.20 -3.04
N ARG A 67 11.52 0.81 -4.22
CA ARG A 67 11.74 2.26 -4.41
C ARG A 67 10.69 3.11 -3.69
N LEU A 68 9.43 2.69 -3.73
CA LEU A 68 8.32 3.34 -3.03
C LEU A 68 8.34 3.08 -1.51
N GLY A 69 9.21 2.19 -1.02
CA GLY A 69 9.28 1.83 0.39
C GLY A 69 7.97 1.22 0.91
N LEU A 70 7.25 0.49 0.06
CA LEU A 70 5.93 -0.04 0.41
C LEU A 70 6.04 -1.03 1.59
N PRO A 71 5.15 -0.92 2.59
CA PRO A 71 5.16 -1.81 3.74
C PRO A 71 4.67 -3.21 3.35
N GLY A 72 5.31 -4.25 3.88
CA GLY A 72 4.76 -5.61 3.82
C GLY A 72 3.41 -5.73 4.55
N TYR A 73 2.62 -6.74 4.20
CA TYR A 73 1.24 -6.94 4.69
C TYR A 73 1.05 -6.75 6.20
N ARG A 74 1.94 -7.32 7.05
CA ARG A 74 1.82 -7.21 8.51
C ARG A 74 1.98 -5.77 9.01
N ARG A 75 2.86 -5.00 8.38
CA ARG A 75 3.07 -3.58 8.72
C ARG A 75 1.88 -2.75 8.24
N TRP A 76 1.44 -2.97 7.00
CA TRP A 76 0.24 -2.32 6.46
C TRP A 76 -1.00 -2.57 7.33
N LEU A 77 -1.23 -3.82 7.73
CA LEU A 77 -2.38 -4.19 8.56
C LEU A 77 -2.35 -3.49 9.92
N ARG A 78 -1.17 -3.33 10.54
CA ARG A 78 -1.02 -2.57 11.78
C ARG A 78 -1.39 -1.10 11.57
N THR A 79 -0.91 -0.47 10.50
CA THR A 79 -1.25 0.93 10.18
C THR A 79 -2.75 1.11 10.01
N CYS A 80 -3.42 0.25 9.23
CA CYS A 80 -4.87 0.32 9.03
C CYS A 80 -5.69 0.10 10.32
N GLN A 81 -5.20 -0.68 11.27
CA GLN A 81 -5.84 -0.84 12.58
C GLN A 81 -5.66 0.40 13.47
N SER A 82 -4.50 1.05 13.36
CA SER A 82 -4.13 2.26 14.12
C SER A 82 -4.90 3.50 13.66
N ASP A 83 -5.37 3.50 12.41
CA ASP A 83 -6.15 4.58 11.78
C ASP A 83 -7.61 4.63 12.25
N THR A 84 -7.99 3.78 13.22
CA THR A 84 -9.29 3.89 13.91
C THR A 84 -9.29 5.21 14.68
N PRO A 85 -10.16 6.19 14.34
CA PRO A 85 -10.18 7.45 15.06
C PRO A 85 -10.44 7.18 16.56
N PRO A 86 -9.72 7.87 17.47
CA PRO A 86 -9.97 7.71 18.90
C PRO A 86 -11.44 7.98 19.18
N ARG A 87 -12.11 7.03 19.85
CA ARG A 87 -13.47 7.21 20.35
C ARG A 87 -13.47 8.53 21.16
N PRO A 88 -14.34 9.51 20.84
CA PRO A 88 -14.46 10.70 21.68
C PRO A 88 -14.72 10.25 23.11
N PRO A 89 -14.01 10.76 24.12
CA PRO A 89 -14.36 10.46 25.50
C PRO A 89 -15.82 10.87 25.71
N GLU A 90 -16.66 9.95 26.18
CA GLU A 90 -18.03 10.25 26.59
C GLU A 90 -17.96 11.32 27.68
N GLY A 91 -18.08 12.58 27.25
CA GLY A 91 -18.25 13.72 28.12
C GLY A 91 -19.57 13.58 28.83
N THR A 92 -19.51 13.14 30.07
CA THR A 92 -20.25 13.68 31.22
C THR A 92 -21.57 14.37 30.86
N GLN A 93 -22.62 13.58 31.02
CA GLN A 93 -23.98 14.01 31.32
C GLN A 93 -23.95 15.22 32.28
N GLY A 94 -24.17 16.40 31.72
CA GLY A 94 -24.12 17.68 32.41
C GLY A 94 -25.22 18.55 31.86
N ASP A 95 -26.47 18.18 32.14
CA ASP A 95 -27.60 19.11 32.22
C ASP A 95 -28.78 18.34 32.79
N GLU A 96 -29.25 18.77 33.97
CA GLU A 96 -30.63 18.69 34.48
C GLU A 96 -30.62 18.94 36.00
N ASN A 97 -30.49 20.22 36.40
CA ASN A 97 -31.24 20.68 37.58
C ASN A 97 -31.43 22.21 37.64
N GLU A 98 -32.64 22.61 37.24
CA GLU A 98 -33.50 23.66 37.82
C GLU A 98 -32.93 25.06 38.11
N GLY A 99 -33.05 25.94 37.12
CA GLY A 99 -33.26 27.37 37.35
C GLY A 99 -34.77 27.68 37.37
N LEU A 100 -35.39 27.50 38.54
CA LEU A 100 -36.79 27.80 38.81
C LEU A 100 -37.08 29.30 38.63
N GLN A 101 -38.27 29.56 38.09
CA GLN A 101 -38.75 30.85 37.61
C GLN A 101 -38.85 31.97 38.64
N ALA A 102 -38.72 33.18 38.09
CA ALA A 102 -39.26 34.47 38.50
C ALA A 102 -40.40 34.46 39.55
N SER A 103 -40.27 35.33 40.55
CA SER A 103 -41.31 36.27 41.02
C SER A 103 -40.68 37.37 41.86
#